data_AF-A0A0F5JJH1-F1
#
_entry.id   AF-A0A0F5JJH1-F1
#
_cell.length_a   1.000
_cell.length_b   1.000
_cell.length_c   1.000
_cell.angle_alpha   90.00
_cell.angle_beta   90.00
_cell.angle_gamma   90.00
#
_symmetry.space_group_name_H-M   'P 1'
#
loop_
_entity.id
_entity.type
_entity.pdbx_description
1 polymer ?
#
loop_
_entity_poly.entity_id
_entity_poly.type
_entity_poly.pdbx_seq_one_letter_code
_entity_poly.pdbx_strand_id
1 'polypeptide(L)'
;MKKSYSTRAKLHLYFFKSTLEIALVCQLAGTLFLYLSTLLVDKTNTSTSPVLFFIPFGLFLDLIYKEIARKENYYFYYNQGISKVELWLVAICSWLTLLIIINLTIKLCVNVWKWIV
;
A
#
# COMPACT_ATOMS: atom_id res chain seq x y z
N MET A 1 -16.32 -29.72 4.41
CA MET A 1 -14.98 -29.09 4.59
C MET A 1 -14.76 -27.76 3.84
N LYS A 2 -15.80 -27.03 3.37
CA LYS A 2 -15.62 -25.80 2.55
C LYS A 2 -15.63 -24.47 3.34
N LYS A 3 -16.04 -24.47 4.62
CA LYS A 3 -16.18 -23.26 5.45
C LYS A 3 -14.85 -22.64 5.91
N SER A 4 -13.80 -23.43 6.11
CA SER A 4 -12.54 -22.96 6.71
C SER A 4 -11.74 -21.99 5.81
N TYR A 5 -11.64 -22.27 4.51
CA TYR A 5 -10.89 -21.43 3.56
C TYR A 5 -11.49 -20.02 3.40
N SER A 6 -12.82 -19.90 3.42
CA SER A 6 -13.49 -18.60 3.33
C SER A 6 -13.18 -17.72 4.55
N THR A 7 -13.07 -18.31 5.73
CA THR A 7 -12.72 -17.59 6.96
C THR A 7 -11.28 -17.09 6.92
N ARG A 8 -10.33 -17.90 6.43
CA ARG A 8 -8.93 -17.50 6.25
C ARG A 8 -8.78 -16.36 5.25
N ALA A 9 -9.43 -16.44 4.09
CA ALA A 9 -9.41 -15.36 3.10
C ALA A 9 -9.98 -14.04 3.68
N LYS A 10 -11.07 -14.12 4.45
CA LYS A 10 -11.62 -12.94 5.14
C LYS A 10 -10.64 -12.33 6.13
N LEU A 11 -9.89 -13.14 6.88
CA LEU A 11 -8.88 -12.66 7.81
C LEU A 11 -7.75 -11.92 7.10
N HIS A 12 -7.25 -12.44 5.97
CA HIS A 12 -6.26 -11.74 5.16
C HIS A 12 -6.81 -10.42 4.59
N LEU A 13 -8.08 -10.39 4.16
CA LEU A 13 -8.73 -9.17 3.68
C LEU A 13 -8.90 -8.13 4.80
N TYR A 14 -9.27 -8.55 6.01
CA TYR A 14 -9.36 -7.64 7.16
C TYR A 14 -8.00 -7.05 7.51
N PHE A 15 -6.96 -7.88 7.54
CA PHE A 15 -5.60 -7.41 7.76
C PHE A 15 -5.17 -6.42 6.68
N PHE A 16 -5.41 -6.76 5.41
CA PHE A 16 -5.06 -5.91 4.28
C PHE A 16 -5.83 -4.59 4.28
N LYS A 17 -7.14 -4.60 4.59
CA LYS A 17 -7.94 -3.38 4.72
C LYS A 17 -7.35 -2.44 5.79
N SER A 18 -7.00 -2.99 6.96
CA SER A 18 -6.36 -2.20 8.02
C SER A 18 -4.98 -1.70 7.60
N THR A 19 -4.21 -2.46 6.82
CA THR A 19 -2.92 -2.01 6.25
C THR A 19 -3.11 -0.91 5.23
N LEU A 20 -4.12 -1.02 4.38
CA LEU A 20 -4.37 -0.10 3.29
C LEU A 20 -4.70 1.31 3.79
N GLU A 21 -5.54 1.45 4.82
CA GLU A 21 -5.89 2.77 5.37
C GLU A 21 -4.67 3.51 5.90
N ILE A 22 -3.85 2.86 6.73
CA ILE A 22 -2.66 3.47 7.33
C ILE A 22 -1.58 3.70 6.26
N ALA A 23 -1.34 2.72 5.38
CA ALA A 23 -0.36 2.83 4.32
C ALA A 23 -0.69 3.97 3.35
N LEU A 24 -1.96 4.19 3.01
CA LEU A 24 -2.38 5.33 2.18
C LEU A 24 -2.13 6.67 2.88
N VAL A 25 -2.47 6.78 4.16
CA VAL A 25 -2.23 8.02 4.93
C VAL A 25 -0.72 8.31 5.00
N CYS A 26 0.10 7.31 5.32
CA CYS A 26 1.56 7.47 5.35
C CYS A 26 2.14 7.80 3.97
N GLN A 27 1.60 7.21 2.89
CA GLN A 27 2.04 7.50 1.52
C GLN A 27 1.66 8.93 1.11
N LEU A 28 0.45 9.40 1.41
CA LEU A 28 0.01 10.77 1.15
C LEU A 28 0.83 11.79 1.96
N ALA A 29 1.07 11.52 3.24
CA ALA A 29 1.91 12.37 4.08
C ALA A 29 3.36 12.43 3.55
N GLY A 30 3.94 11.28 3.17
CA GLY A 30 5.30 11.22 2.63
C GLY A 30 5.43 11.95 1.29
N THR A 31 4.46 11.78 0.39
CA THR A 31 4.46 12.49 -0.91
C THR A 31 4.28 13.99 -0.75
N LEU A 32 3.41 14.43 0.17
CA LEU A 32 3.23 15.85 0.48
C LEU A 32 4.49 16.46 1.13
N PHE A 33 5.13 15.73 2.05
CA PHE A 33 6.39 16.16 2.66
C PHE A 33 7.51 16.30 1.64
N LEU A 34 7.63 15.34 0.71
CA LEU A 34 8.62 15.39 -0.36
C LEU A 34 8.33 16.54 -1.34
N TYR A 35 7.06 16.75 -1.70
CA TYR A 35 6.64 17.88 -2.54
C TYR A 35 6.99 19.22 -1.89
N LEU A 36 6.69 19.39 -0.60
CA LEU A 36 7.04 20.60 0.15
C LEU A 36 8.56 20.79 0.23
N SER A 37 9.31 19.71 0.44
CA SER A 37 10.77 19.72 0.47
C SER A 37 11.36 20.16 -0.88
N THR A 38 10.80 19.69 -2.00
CA THR A 38 11.22 20.12 -3.34
C THR A 38 10.90 21.59 -3.62
N LEU A 39 9.79 22.12 -3.09
CA LEU A 39 9.45 23.55 -3.20
C LEU A 39 10.42 24.45 -2.45
N LEU A 40 10.98 23.97 -1.33
CA LEU A 40 11.90 24.73 -0.49
C LEU A 40 13.36 24.67 -0.97
N VAL A 41 13.76 23.58 -1.63
CA VAL A 41 15.18 23.30 -1.93
C VAL A 41 15.66 23.87 -3.27
N ASP A 42 14.85 23.88 -4.34
CA ASP A 42 15.25 24.60 -5.56
C ASP A 42 14.09 24.79 -6.55
N LYS A 43 13.93 26.03 -7.05
CA LYS A 43 12.94 26.41 -8.08
C LYS A 43 13.41 26.02 -9.49
N THR A 44 14.63 25.48 -9.62
CA THR A 44 15.27 25.21 -10.90
C THR A 44 15.34 23.70 -11.16
N ASN A 45 14.50 23.22 -12.08
CA ASN A 45 14.57 21.90 -12.70
C ASN A 45 14.36 20.67 -11.78
N THR A 46 13.13 20.42 -11.34
CA THR A 46 12.78 19.07 -10.89
C THR A 46 11.49 18.59 -11.54
N SER A 47 11.65 17.89 -12.67
CA SER A 47 10.65 16.91 -13.11
C SER A 47 10.55 15.86 -11.99
N THR A 48 9.63 16.05 -11.05
CA THR A 48 9.31 15.04 -10.04
C THR A 48 8.85 13.80 -10.78
N SER A 49 9.73 12.81 -10.90
CA SER A 49 9.42 11.62 -11.66
C SER A 49 8.29 10.87 -10.94
N PRO A 50 7.30 10.35 -11.69
CA PRO A 50 6.20 9.58 -11.09
C PRO A 50 6.70 8.30 -10.37
N VAL A 51 7.96 7.91 -10.57
CA VAL A 51 8.63 6.80 -9.90
C VAL A 51 8.63 6.94 -8.37
N LEU A 52 8.68 8.17 -7.86
CA LEU A 52 8.68 8.44 -6.42
C LEU A 52 7.35 8.09 -5.74
N PHE A 53 6.22 8.17 -6.47
CA PHE A 53 4.91 7.72 -5.98
C PHE A 53 4.81 6.19 -5.88
N PHE A 54 5.62 5.46 -6.64
CA PHE A 54 5.56 3.99 -6.70
C PHE A 54 6.35 3.28 -5.61
N ILE A 55 7.21 3.98 -4.88
CA ILE A 55 7.92 3.37 -3.76
C ILE A 55 6.88 3.08 -2.67
N PRO A 56 6.68 1.82 -2.22
CA PRO A 56 5.67 1.44 -1.23
C PRO A 56 6.12 1.83 0.19
N PHE A 57 6.59 3.07 0.36
CA PHE A 57 7.13 3.59 1.60
C PHE A 57 6.09 3.57 2.73
N GLY A 58 4.85 3.95 2.43
CA GLY A 58 3.74 3.90 3.37
C GLY A 58 3.42 2.48 3.85
N LEU A 59 3.54 1.47 2.98
CA LEU A 59 3.35 0.07 3.38
C LEU A 59 4.48 -0.43 4.30
N PHE A 60 5.72 -0.06 4.00
CA PHE A 60 6.85 -0.39 4.85
C PHE A 60 6.69 0.20 6.26
N LEU A 61 6.28 1.47 6.35
CA LEU A 61 6.00 2.13 7.63
C LEU A 61 4.82 1.49 8.38
N ASP A 62 3.72 1.12 7.70
CA ASP A 62 2.60 0.43 8.35
C ASP A 62 3.03 -0.93 8.93
N LEU A 63 3.83 -1.70 8.19
CA LEU A 63 4.31 -2.99 8.67
C LEU A 63 5.19 -2.83 9.92
N ILE A 64 6.08 -1.85 9.94
CA ILE A 64 6.90 -1.52 11.12
C ILE A 64 6.01 -1.05 12.28
N TYR A 65 5.04 -0.18 12.01
CA TYR A 65 4.10 0.30 13.02
C TYR A 65 3.34 -0.86 13.67
N LYS A 66 2.83 -1.80 12.87
CA LYS A 66 2.12 -2.99 13.39
C LYS A 66 3.04 -3.93 14.15
N GLU A 67 4.30 -4.03 13.76
CA GLU A 67 5.30 -4.82 14.48
C GLU A 67 5.55 -4.29 15.89
N ILE A 68 5.58 -2.97 16.05
CA ILE A 68 5.89 -2.32 17.32
C ILE A 68 4.64 -2.21 18.19
N ALA A 69 3.53 -1.73 17.63
CA ALA A 69 2.35 -1.31 18.38
C ALA A 69 1.24 -2.39 18.49
N ARG A 70 1.24 -3.41 17.62
CA ARG A 70 0.11 -4.36 17.51
C ARG A 70 0.53 -5.82 17.49
N LYS A 71 1.43 -6.20 18.42
CA LYS A 71 1.91 -7.59 18.57
C LYS A 71 0.79 -8.58 18.87
N GLU A 72 -0.21 -8.18 19.67
CA GLU A 72 -1.41 -8.98 19.99
C GLU A 72 -2.17 -9.48 18.75
N ASN A 73 -2.23 -8.68 17.69
CA ASN A 73 -2.92 -9.08 16.46
C ASN A 73 -2.17 -10.21 15.75
N TYR A 74 -0.84 -10.21 15.77
CA TYR A 74 -0.06 -11.31 15.21
C TYR A 74 -0.29 -12.62 15.95
N TYR A 75 -0.44 -12.59 17.28
CA TYR A 75 -0.79 -13.79 18.06
C TYR A 75 -2.18 -14.33 17.71
N PHE A 76 -3.15 -13.46 17.45
CA PHE A 76 -4.48 -13.88 17.00
C PHE A 76 -4.41 -14.64 15.65
N TYR A 77 -3.68 -14.11 14.66
CA TYR A 77 -3.54 -14.79 13.37
C TYR A 77 -2.70 -16.07 13.46
N TYR A 78 -1.69 -16.09 14.33
CA TYR A 78 -0.89 -17.29 14.59
C TYR A 78 -1.74 -18.42 15.19
N ASN A 79 -2.64 -18.10 16.13
CA ASN A 79 -3.59 -19.06 16.70
C ASN A 79 -4.59 -19.61 15.67
N GLN A 80 -4.80 -18.90 14.55
CA GLN A 80 -5.59 -19.36 13.40
C GLN A 80 -4.74 -20.14 12.37
N GLY A 81 -3.47 -20.42 12.69
CA GLY A 81 -2.53 -21.16 11.87
C GLY A 81 -2.01 -20.38 10.66
N ILE A 82 -2.04 -19.04 10.71
CA ILE A 82 -1.49 -18.17 9.67
C ILE A 82 -0.14 -17.65 10.14
N SER A 83 0.89 -17.86 9.33
CA SER A 83 2.23 -17.38 9.68
C SER A 83 2.37 -15.87 9.44
N LYS A 84 3.24 -15.22 10.23
CA LYS A 84 3.53 -13.80 10.07
C LYS A 84 4.05 -13.45 8.66
N VAL A 85 4.95 -14.30 8.13
CA VAL A 85 5.55 -14.10 6.80
C VAL A 85 4.50 -14.20 5.70
N GLU A 86 3.54 -15.11 5.84
CA GLU A 86 2.40 -15.24 4.92
C GLU A 86 1.52 -13.99 4.92
N LEU A 87 1.22 -13.41 6.09
CA LEU A 87 0.50 -12.14 6.19
C LEU A 87 1.23 -11.00 5.47
N TRP A 88 2.54 -10.91 5.65
CA TRP A 88 3.36 -9.88 5.02
C TRP A 88 3.42 -10.04 3.51
N LEU A 89 3.65 -11.27 3.03
CA LEU A 89 3.66 -11.58 1.59
C LEU A 89 2.31 -11.24 0.95
N VAL A 90 1.20 -11.66 1.56
CA VAL A 90 -0.14 -11.37 1.04
C VAL A 90 -0.40 -9.86 1.02
N ALA A 91 0.04 -9.11 2.05
CA ALA A 91 -0.11 -7.66 2.08
C ALA A 91 0.72 -6.96 1.00
N ILE A 92 1.98 -7.34 0.82
CA ILE A 92 2.86 -6.79 -0.22
C ILE A 92 2.31 -7.11 -1.62
N CYS A 93 1.92 -8.37 -1.88
CA CYS A 93 1.35 -8.77 -3.16
C CYS A 93 0.06 -7.99 -3.45
N SER A 94 -0.85 -7.90 -2.48
CA SER A 94 -2.12 -7.16 -2.65
C SER A 94 -1.88 -5.67 -2.91
N TRP A 95 -0.88 -5.07 -2.26
CA TRP A 95 -0.49 -3.68 -2.49
C TRP A 95 0.09 -3.45 -3.88
N LEU A 96 0.99 -4.33 -4.34
CA LEU A 96 1.55 -4.27 -5.69
C LEU A 96 0.44 -4.39 -6.75
N THR A 97 -0.51 -5.31 -6.56
CA THR A 97 -1.66 -5.44 -7.44
C THR A 97 -2.48 -4.15 -7.50
N LEU A 98 -2.71 -3.50 -6.35
CA LEU A 98 -3.41 -2.22 -6.28
C LEU A 98 -2.66 -1.11 -7.03
N LEU A 99 -1.35 -1.00 -6.85
CA LEU A 99 -0.53 -0.02 -7.58
C LEU A 99 -0.58 -0.24 -9.09
N ILE A 100 -0.55 -1.50 -9.54
CA ILE A 100 -0.67 -1.85 -10.97
C ILE A 100 -2.04 -1.43 -11.51
N ILE A 101 -3.13 -1.74 -10.78
CA ILE A 101 -4.49 -1.36 -11.16
C ILE A 101 -4.59 0.16 -11.30
N ILE A 102 -4.14 0.92 -10.29
CA ILE A 102 -4.17 2.38 -10.30
C ILE A 102 -3.37 2.93 -11.51
N ASN A 103 -2.18 2.39 -11.77
CA ASN A 103 -1.37 2.78 -12.91
C ASN A 103 -2.08 2.55 -14.25
N LEU A 104 -2.69 1.38 -14.42
CA LEU A 104 -3.43 1.03 -15.63
C LEU A 104 -4.64 1.94 -15.80
N THR A 105 -5.38 2.23 -14.73
CA THR A 105 -6.51 3.16 -14.76
C THR A 105 -6.07 4.56 -15.19
N ILE A 106 -4.99 5.11 -14.60
CA ILE A 106 -4.47 6.43 -14.98
C ILE A 106 -4.04 6.44 -16.45
N LYS A 107 -3.30 5.42 -16.90
CA LYS A 107 -2.87 5.29 -18.30
C LYS A 107 -4.07 5.22 -19.26
N LEU A 108 -5.10 4.46 -18.93
CA LEU A 108 -6.33 4.38 -19.71
C LEU A 108 -7.02 5.74 -19.80
N CYS A 109 -7.18 6.44 -18.67
CA CYS A 109 -7.77 7.78 -18.64
C CYS A 109 -6.99 8.79 -19.50
N VAL A 110 -5.66 8.80 -19.40
CA VAL A 110 -4.79 9.67 -20.22
C VAL A 110 -4.89 9.32 -21.69
N ASN A 111 -4.95 8.01 -22.03
CA ASN A 111 -5.07 7.56 -23.42
C ASN A 111 -6.42 7.95 -24.04
N VAL A 112 -7.51 7.81 -23.28
CA VAL A 112 -8.85 8.26 -23.71
C VAL A 112 -8.86 9.78 -23.90
N TRP A 113 -8.26 10.54 -22.99
CA TRP A 113 -8.18 12.00 -23.10
C TRP A 113 -7.45 12.45 -24.37
N LYS A 114 -6.32 11.80 -24.71
CA LYS A 114 -5.56 12.05 -25.94
C LYS A 114 -6.30 11.69 -27.23
N TRP A 115 -7.34 10.86 -27.14
CA TRP A 115 -8.17 10.48 -28.28
C TRP A 115 -9.32 11.46 -28.52
N ILE A 116 -9.75 12.17 -27.48
CA ILE A 116 -10.87 13.14 -27.52
C ILE A 116 -10.38 14.54 -27.92
N VAL A 117 -9.16 14.92 -27.49
CA VAL A 117 -8.49 16.18 -27.85
C VAL A 117 -7.71 16.01 -29.14
#